data_AF-A0A954ZVE9-F1
#
_entry.id   AF-A0A954ZVE9-F1
#
_cell.length_a   1.000
_cell.length_b   1.000
_cell.length_c   1.000
_cell.angle_alpha   90.00
_cell.angle_beta   90.00
_cell.angle_gamma   90.00
#
_symmetry.space_group_name_H-M   'P 1'
#
loop_
_entity.id
_entity.type
_entity.pdbx_description
1 polymer ?
#
loop_
_entity_poly.entity_id
_entity_poly.type
_entity_poly.pdbx_seq_one_letter_code
_entity_poly.pdbx_strand_id
1 'polypeptide(L)'
;MTNEQGDPPAWTQQREPDADRARLRERAAELIERQRPDIYRRIHKLMLNQARRITDTEEILSTALRRVDHLIADGSFEGTEDAQIYSAVHRVIERTIKEKARNARRLQARELAAAQLADPAHLDLVLPSRYLCEQLGSLTQDPIDREIALLRGRGMKFHEIAEAIGMQPSGVRKRWSRMKEKAREIMGQEQDHADC
;
A
#
# COMPACT_ATOMS: atom_id res chain seq x y z
N MET A 1 20.21 66.56 -14.00
CA MET A 1 19.55 65.94 -12.83
C MET A 1 18.79 64.73 -13.36
N THR A 2 19.48 63.61 -13.53
CA THR A 2 18.90 62.34 -14.00
C THR A 2 18.58 61.50 -12.77
N ASN A 3 17.29 61.22 -12.59
CA ASN A 3 16.78 60.43 -11.49
C ASN A 3 17.06 58.95 -11.80
N GLU A 4 18.10 58.38 -11.18
CA GLU A 4 18.35 56.93 -11.20
C GLU A 4 17.34 56.25 -10.27
N GLN A 5 16.15 55.95 -10.82
CA GLN A 5 15.26 54.95 -10.22
C GLN A 5 15.86 53.58 -10.51
N GLY A 6 16.72 53.11 -9.60
CA GLY A 6 17.26 51.77 -9.63
C GLY A 6 16.14 50.74 -9.41
N ASP A 7 16.03 49.79 -10.34
CA ASP A 7 15.12 48.65 -10.21
C ASP A 7 15.36 47.93 -8.87
N PRO A 8 14.30 47.59 -8.12
CA PRO A 8 14.44 46.89 -6.85
C PRO A 8 15.13 45.54 -7.06
N PRO A 9 16.03 45.11 -6.16
CA PRO A 9 16.75 43.85 -6.29
C PRO A 9 15.81 42.64 -6.34
N ALA A 10 16.13 41.66 -7.20
CA ALA A 10 15.31 40.46 -7.44
C ALA A 10 14.92 39.65 -6.18
N TRP A 11 15.64 39.80 -5.06
CA TRP A 11 15.33 39.14 -3.78
C TRP A 11 14.14 39.76 -3.03
N THR A 12 13.66 40.95 -3.42
CA THR A 12 12.50 41.60 -2.78
C THR A 12 11.17 40.94 -3.14
N GLN A 13 11.02 40.36 -4.34
CA GLN A 13 9.79 39.70 -4.77
C GLN A 13 9.54 38.33 -4.11
N GLN A 14 10.57 37.69 -3.54
CA GLN A 14 10.45 36.39 -2.88
C GLN A 14 10.03 36.44 -1.41
N ARG A 15 10.06 37.62 -0.76
CA ARG A 15 9.68 37.75 0.67
C ARG A 15 8.18 37.84 0.93
N GLU A 16 7.41 38.35 -0.03
CA GLU A 16 5.94 38.48 0.08
C GLU A 16 5.20 37.12 0.09
N PRO A 17 5.50 36.14 -0.79
CA PRO A 17 4.75 34.89 -0.82
C PRO A 17 4.87 34.05 0.47
N ASP A 18 5.99 34.13 1.17
CA ASP A 18 6.19 33.38 2.42
C ASP A 18 5.39 33.98 3.59
N ALA A 19 5.23 35.30 3.64
CA ALA A 19 4.44 35.98 4.67
C ALA A 19 2.94 35.69 4.49
N ASP A 20 2.44 35.69 3.26
CA ASP A 20 1.05 35.37 2.96
C ASP A 20 0.72 33.91 3.28
N ARG A 21 1.64 32.98 2.98
CA ARG A 21 1.51 31.57 3.37
C ARG A 21 1.48 31.41 4.88
N ALA A 22 2.35 32.10 5.62
CA ALA A 22 2.36 32.04 7.09
C ALA A 22 1.01 32.49 7.69
N ARG A 23 0.47 33.61 7.19
CA ARG A 23 -0.85 34.12 7.60
C ARG A 23 -1.98 33.13 7.25
N LEU A 24 -1.91 32.51 6.08
CA LEU A 24 -2.91 31.53 5.67
C LEU A 24 -2.87 30.27 6.53
N ARG A 25 -1.68 29.80 6.92
CA ARG A 25 -1.50 28.67 7.85
C ARG A 25 -2.08 28.98 9.24
N GLU A 26 -1.80 30.17 9.77
CA GLU A 26 -2.34 30.63 11.06
C GLU A 26 -3.87 30.69 11.03
N ARG A 27 -4.43 31.34 10.00
CA ARG A 27 -5.88 31.39 9.79
C ARG A 27 -6.52 30.00 9.65
N ALA A 28 -5.86 29.08 8.95
CA ALA A 28 -6.33 27.71 8.83
C ALA A 28 -6.35 26.99 10.19
N ALA A 29 -5.30 27.16 11.00
CA ALA A 29 -5.22 26.60 12.34
C ALA A 29 -6.34 27.13 13.26
N GLU A 30 -6.57 28.44 13.28
CA GLU A 30 -7.65 29.07 14.07
C GLU A 30 -9.04 28.59 13.63
N LEU A 31 -9.29 28.55 12.32
CA LEU A 31 -10.56 28.07 11.78
C LEU A 31 -10.82 26.61 12.19
N ILE A 32 -9.81 25.76 12.07
CA ILE A 32 -9.90 24.34 12.43
C ILE A 32 -10.16 24.18 13.92
N GLU A 33 -9.49 24.97 14.76
CA GLU A 33 -9.71 24.94 16.21
C GLU A 33 -11.15 25.32 16.55
N ARG A 34 -11.65 26.40 15.95
CA ARG A 34 -13.03 26.86 16.13
C ARG A 34 -14.06 25.83 15.66
N GLN A 35 -13.77 25.10 14.58
CA GLN A 35 -14.69 24.12 13.98
C GLN A 35 -14.42 22.68 14.45
N ARG A 36 -13.51 22.49 15.41
CA ARG A 36 -13.04 21.19 15.88
C ARG A 36 -14.21 20.24 16.21
N PRO A 37 -15.23 20.61 17.03
CA PRO A 37 -16.33 19.70 17.36
C PRO A 37 -17.10 19.16 16.14
N ASP A 38 -17.31 19.99 15.12
CA ASP A 38 -18.04 19.60 13.91
C ASP A 38 -17.20 18.71 13.00
N ILE A 39 -15.89 18.97 12.93
CA ILE A 39 -14.93 18.10 12.25
C ILE A 39 -14.91 16.71 12.89
N TYR A 40 -14.82 16.62 14.23
CA TYR A 40 -14.88 15.34 14.96
C TYR A 40 -16.20 14.61 14.68
N ARG A 41 -17.34 15.31 14.75
CA ARG A 41 -18.66 14.73 14.45
C ARG A 41 -18.70 14.16 13.04
N ARG A 42 -18.11 14.87 12.06
CA ARG A 42 -18.02 14.40 10.68
C ARG A 42 -17.12 13.17 10.53
N ILE A 43 -15.93 13.18 11.13
CA ILE A 43 -15.02 12.03 11.10
C ILE A 43 -15.71 10.80 11.69
N HIS A 44 -16.36 10.95 12.85
CA HIS A 44 -17.13 9.87 13.46
C HIS A 44 -18.19 9.30 12.52
N LYS A 45 -18.97 10.17 11.84
CA LYS A 45 -19.99 9.74 10.87
C LYS A 45 -19.38 8.97 9.69
N LEU A 46 -18.23 9.39 9.19
CA LEU A 46 -17.55 8.74 8.07
C LEU A 46 -16.87 7.41 8.47
N MET A 47 -16.41 7.28 9.72
CA MET A 47 -15.72 6.10 10.21
C MET A 47 -16.63 4.92 10.57
N LEU A 48 -17.91 5.17 10.87
CA LEU A 48 -18.89 4.15 11.32
C LEU A 48 -18.97 2.91 10.42
N ASN A 49 -18.58 3.00 9.14
CA ASN A 49 -18.79 1.90 8.19
C ASN A 49 -17.61 0.93 8.04
N GLN A 50 -16.39 1.18 8.57
CA GLN A 50 -15.26 0.22 8.44
C GLN A 50 -13.95 0.57 9.18
N ALA A 51 -13.74 1.82 9.59
CA ALA A 51 -12.41 2.30 10.02
C ALA A 51 -12.20 2.37 11.54
N ARG A 52 -13.27 2.30 12.35
CA ARG A 52 -13.19 2.47 13.82
C ARG A 52 -12.24 1.51 14.54
N ARG A 53 -11.95 0.36 13.94
CA ARG A 53 -11.12 -0.67 14.58
C ARG A 53 -9.61 -0.44 14.38
N ILE A 54 -9.21 0.48 13.50
CA ILE A 54 -7.86 0.53 12.92
C ILE A 54 -7.20 1.91 13.05
N THR A 55 -7.96 2.96 13.27
CA THR A 55 -7.43 4.32 13.34
C THR A 55 -8.31 5.15 14.27
N ASP A 56 -7.70 5.96 15.14
CA ASP A 56 -8.43 6.89 16.01
C ASP A 56 -8.72 8.22 15.28
N THR A 57 -9.78 8.90 15.72
CA THR A 57 -10.23 10.18 15.15
C THR A 57 -9.14 11.25 15.21
N GLU A 58 -8.35 11.29 16.29
CA GLU A 58 -7.23 12.24 16.41
C GLU A 58 -6.15 12.01 15.36
N GLU A 59 -5.84 10.75 15.02
CA GLU A 59 -4.87 10.43 13.99
C GLU A 59 -5.33 10.90 12.60
N ILE A 60 -6.63 10.72 12.30
CA ILE A 60 -7.23 11.20 11.05
C ILE A 60 -7.13 12.72 10.97
N LEU A 61 -7.53 13.41 12.05
CA LEU A 61 -7.46 14.87 12.08
C LEU A 61 -6.02 15.35 11.92
N SER A 62 -5.08 14.84 12.72
CA SER A 62 -3.66 15.19 12.65
C SER A 62 -3.07 14.98 11.25
N THR A 63 -3.39 13.85 10.61
CA THR A 63 -2.97 13.58 9.23
C THR A 63 -3.57 14.58 8.24
N ALA A 64 -4.84 14.95 8.41
CA ALA A 64 -5.47 15.93 7.57
C ALA A 64 -4.87 17.33 7.72
N LEU A 65 -4.58 17.75 8.96
CA LEU A 65 -3.94 19.03 9.25
C LEU A 65 -2.56 19.13 8.62
N ARG A 66 -1.71 18.11 8.78
CA ARG A 66 -0.38 18.09 8.14
C ARG A 66 -0.47 18.18 6.62
N ARG A 67 -1.44 17.49 6.00
CA ARG A 67 -1.63 17.54 4.55
C ARG A 67 -2.11 18.91 4.08
N VAL A 68 -3.03 19.55 4.78
CA VAL A 68 -3.48 20.91 4.46
C VAL A 68 -2.34 21.91 4.67
N ASP A 69 -1.59 21.78 5.76
CA ASP A 69 -0.40 22.59 6.05
C ASP A 69 0.63 22.50 4.92
N HIS A 70 0.94 21.29 4.44
CA HIS A 70 1.80 21.08 3.27
C HIS A 70 1.24 21.73 2.00
N LEU A 71 -0.06 21.60 1.74
CA LEU A 71 -0.65 22.22 0.55
C LEU A 71 -0.49 23.74 0.55
N ILE A 72 -0.62 24.38 1.71
CA ILE A 72 -0.41 25.82 1.88
C ILE A 72 1.07 26.18 1.78
N ALA A 73 1.95 25.44 2.47
CA ALA A 73 3.39 25.67 2.46
C ALA A 73 3.99 25.57 1.06
N ASP A 74 3.54 24.61 0.26
CA ASP A 74 4.00 24.39 -1.11
C ASP A 74 3.34 25.36 -2.12
N GLY A 75 2.41 26.22 -1.68
CA GLY A 75 1.68 27.16 -2.52
C GLY A 75 0.65 26.52 -3.45
N SER A 76 0.34 25.23 -3.26
CA SER A 76 -0.63 24.49 -4.07
C SER A 76 -2.09 24.71 -3.65
N PHE A 77 -2.31 25.43 -2.55
CA PHE A 77 -3.63 25.80 -2.07
C PHE A 77 -3.93 27.28 -2.42
N GLU A 78 -4.94 27.48 -3.26
CA GLU A 78 -5.34 28.81 -3.76
C GLU A 78 -6.54 29.42 -3.00
N GLY A 79 -7.00 28.77 -1.93
CA GLY A 79 -8.18 29.24 -1.20
C GLY A 79 -7.89 30.49 -0.36
N THR A 80 -8.71 31.52 -0.53
CA THR A 80 -8.63 32.81 0.19
C THR A 80 -9.73 32.97 1.24
N GLU A 81 -10.75 32.10 1.23
CA GLU A 81 -11.89 32.15 2.15
C GLU A 81 -11.89 30.97 3.15
N ASP A 82 -12.47 31.21 4.35
CA ASP A 82 -12.62 30.17 5.40
C ASP A 82 -13.35 28.94 4.86
N ALA A 83 -14.39 29.14 4.04
CA ALA A 83 -15.16 28.06 3.44
C ALA A 83 -14.30 27.14 2.55
N GLN A 84 -13.32 27.71 1.84
CA GLN A 84 -12.42 26.96 0.96
C GLN A 84 -11.40 26.14 1.77
N ILE A 85 -10.83 26.74 2.83
CA ILE A 85 -9.95 26.02 3.78
C ILE A 85 -10.71 24.86 4.40
N TYR A 86 -11.93 25.13 4.89
CA TYR A 86 -12.77 24.11 5.50
C TYR A 86 -13.09 22.97 4.52
N SER A 87 -13.47 23.30 3.28
CA SER A 87 -13.71 22.32 2.22
C SER A 87 -12.47 21.46 1.94
N ALA A 88 -11.28 22.05 1.90
CA ALA A 88 -10.03 21.32 1.72
C ALA A 88 -9.76 20.34 2.87
N VAL A 89 -9.94 20.78 4.13
CA VAL A 89 -9.83 19.90 5.32
C VAL A 89 -10.78 18.70 5.20
N HIS A 90 -12.05 18.94 4.86
CA HIS A 90 -13.05 17.86 4.69
C HIS A 90 -12.68 16.87 3.58
N ARG A 91 -12.20 17.35 2.43
CA ARG A 91 -11.72 16.49 1.33
C ARG A 91 -10.55 15.62 1.75
N VAL A 92 -9.58 16.21 2.47
CA VAL A 92 -8.40 15.48 2.95
C VAL A 92 -8.81 14.43 4.00
N ILE A 93 -9.74 14.75 4.90
CA ILE A 93 -10.31 13.80 5.86
C ILE A 93 -10.95 12.63 5.13
N GLU A 94 -11.85 12.88 4.19
CA GLU A 94 -12.57 11.84 3.47
C GLU A 94 -11.61 10.92 2.71
N ARG A 95 -10.62 11.51 2.03
CA ARG A 95 -9.57 10.76 1.34
C ARG A 95 -8.75 9.90 2.31
N THR A 96 -8.35 10.45 3.45
CA THR A 96 -7.55 9.75 4.47
C THR A 96 -8.33 8.55 5.04
N ILE A 97 -9.61 8.71 5.34
CA ILE A 97 -10.48 7.62 5.80
C ILE A 97 -10.60 6.54 4.71
N LYS A 98 -10.82 6.91 3.44
CA LYS A 98 -10.87 5.94 2.32
C LYS A 98 -9.55 5.20 2.11
N GLU A 99 -8.41 5.86 2.29
CA GLU A 99 -7.08 5.25 2.21
C GLU A 99 -6.88 4.24 3.35
N LYS A 100 -7.14 4.63 4.60
CA LYS A 100 -7.03 3.77 5.77
C LYS A 100 -7.98 2.57 5.69
N ALA A 101 -9.24 2.77 5.27
CA ALA A 101 -10.21 1.69 5.07
C ALA A 101 -9.77 0.69 3.98
N ARG A 102 -9.13 1.15 2.91
CA ARG A 102 -8.58 0.25 1.88
C ARG A 102 -7.39 -0.56 2.42
N ASN A 103 -6.50 0.07 3.17
CA ASN A 103 -5.33 -0.60 3.77
C ASN A 103 -5.75 -1.62 4.83
N ALA A 104 -6.72 -1.25 5.67
CA ALA A 104 -7.41 -2.13 6.61
C ALA A 104 -7.92 -3.42 5.96
N ARG A 105 -8.74 -3.30 4.91
CA ARG A 105 -9.28 -4.45 4.17
C ARG A 105 -8.17 -5.32 3.58
N ARG A 106 -7.11 -4.71 3.06
CA ARG A 106 -5.94 -5.44 2.53
C ARG A 106 -5.18 -6.20 3.61
N LEU A 107 -5.01 -5.59 4.79
CA LEU A 107 -4.37 -6.24 5.93
C LEU A 107 -5.22 -7.42 6.41
N GLN A 108 -6.52 -7.22 6.61
CA GLN A 108 -7.44 -8.28 7.00
C GLN A 108 -7.46 -9.44 5.99
N ALA A 109 -7.43 -9.15 4.68
CA ALA A 109 -7.33 -10.19 3.66
C ALA A 109 -6.02 -10.98 3.74
N ARG A 110 -4.90 -10.32 4.07
CA ARG A 110 -3.61 -10.98 4.30
C ARG A 110 -3.60 -11.80 5.59
N GLU A 111 -4.19 -11.30 6.66
CA GLU A 111 -4.32 -12.01 7.94
C GLU A 111 -5.20 -13.24 7.78
N LEU A 112 -6.33 -13.14 7.07
CA LEU A 112 -7.17 -14.29 6.74
C LEU A 112 -6.41 -15.32 5.90
N ALA A 113 -5.67 -14.88 4.89
CA ALA A 113 -4.83 -15.78 4.09
C ALA A 113 -3.72 -16.41 4.95
N ALA A 114 -3.10 -15.67 5.86
CA ALA A 114 -2.08 -16.17 6.77
C ALA A 114 -2.65 -17.14 7.82
N ALA A 115 -3.85 -16.90 8.33
CA ALA A 115 -4.54 -17.79 9.26
C ALA A 115 -4.95 -19.09 8.57
N GLN A 116 -5.46 -19.01 7.33
CA GLN A 116 -5.69 -20.18 6.48
C GLN A 116 -4.39 -20.94 6.20
N LEU A 117 -3.26 -20.24 6.09
CA LEU A 117 -1.93 -20.85 5.95
C LEU A 117 -1.32 -21.36 7.27
N ALA A 118 -1.87 -21.02 8.43
CA ALA A 118 -1.36 -21.44 9.73
C ALA A 118 -2.13 -22.64 10.30
N ASP A 119 -3.32 -22.92 9.75
CA ASP A 119 -4.04 -24.16 10.00
C ASP A 119 -3.25 -25.35 9.39
N PRO A 120 -2.76 -26.31 10.20
CA PRO A 120 -2.04 -27.48 9.71
C PRO A 120 -2.82 -28.26 8.64
N ALA A 121 -4.15 -28.25 8.69
CA ALA A 121 -5.00 -28.91 7.71
C ALA A 121 -5.05 -28.19 6.33
N HIS A 122 -4.61 -26.93 6.25
CA HIS A 122 -4.50 -26.15 5.01
C HIS A 122 -3.06 -25.91 4.56
N LEU A 123 -2.07 -26.16 5.42
CA LEU A 123 -0.65 -26.15 5.05
C LEU A 123 -0.30 -27.21 4.01
N ASP A 124 -1.02 -28.34 3.97
CA ASP A 124 -0.89 -29.34 2.91
C ASP A 124 -1.42 -28.86 1.54
N LEU A 125 -2.18 -27.75 1.48
CA LEU A 125 -2.87 -27.31 0.26
C LEU A 125 -2.30 -26.04 -0.40
N VAL A 126 -1.63 -25.13 0.32
CA VAL A 126 -1.34 -23.78 -0.21
C VAL A 126 0.16 -23.47 -0.39
N LEU A 127 1.04 -24.07 0.40
CA LEU A 127 2.46 -24.13 0.08
C LEU A 127 2.79 -25.60 -0.16
N PRO A 128 3.42 -25.96 -1.30
CA PRO A 128 3.86 -27.32 -1.46
C PRO A 128 4.86 -27.59 -0.33
N SER A 129 4.58 -28.59 0.51
CA SER A 129 5.46 -28.93 1.62
C SER A 129 6.89 -29.01 1.10
N ARG A 130 7.88 -28.62 1.90
CA ARG A 130 9.30 -28.69 1.48
C ARG A 130 9.63 -30.06 0.88
N TYR A 131 9.09 -31.11 1.49
CA TYR A 131 9.14 -32.48 0.99
C TYR A 131 8.52 -32.63 -0.41
N LEU A 132 7.30 -32.14 -0.66
CA LEU A 132 6.67 -32.19 -1.97
C LEU A 132 7.48 -31.40 -3.03
N CYS A 133 8.07 -30.26 -2.67
CA CYS A 133 8.95 -29.52 -3.55
C CYS A 133 10.23 -30.29 -3.88
N GLU A 134 10.82 -30.98 -2.91
CA GLU A 134 12.01 -31.82 -3.09
C GLU A 134 11.69 -33.03 -3.98
N GLN A 135 10.53 -33.68 -3.79
CA GLN A 135 10.01 -34.75 -4.67
C GLN A 135 9.72 -34.24 -6.08
N LEU A 136 9.10 -33.06 -6.22
CA LEU A 136 8.88 -32.45 -7.53
C LEU A 136 10.20 -32.17 -8.26
N GLY A 137 11.24 -31.75 -7.51
CA GLY A 137 12.59 -31.52 -8.01
C GLY A 137 13.33 -32.80 -8.42
N SER A 138 13.02 -33.95 -7.82
CA SER A 138 13.60 -35.24 -8.21
C SER A 138 12.95 -35.82 -9.47
N LEU A 139 11.66 -35.55 -9.69
CA LEU A 139 10.90 -35.98 -10.88
C LEU A 139 11.24 -35.20 -12.16
N THR A 140 11.92 -34.06 -12.03
CA THR A 140 12.38 -33.27 -13.18
C THR A 140 13.83 -33.59 -13.56
N GLN A 141 14.05 -33.68 -14.88
CA GLN A 141 15.37 -33.85 -15.49
C GLN A 141 16.05 -32.51 -15.78
N ASP A 142 15.27 -31.42 -15.88
CA ASP A 142 15.82 -30.08 -16.14
C ASP A 142 16.40 -29.50 -14.84
N PRO A 143 17.70 -29.16 -14.80
CA PRO A 143 18.34 -28.62 -13.59
C PRO A 143 17.72 -27.30 -13.14
N ILE A 144 17.20 -26.48 -14.06
CA ILE A 144 16.55 -25.20 -13.73
C ILE A 144 15.22 -25.46 -13.02
N ASP A 145 14.46 -26.45 -13.48
CA ASP A 145 13.19 -26.82 -12.85
C ASP A 145 13.42 -27.40 -11.44
N ARG A 146 14.48 -28.21 -11.27
CA ARG A 146 14.90 -28.71 -9.96
C ARG A 146 15.27 -27.58 -9.00
N GLU A 147 16.03 -26.60 -9.48
CA GLU A 147 16.44 -25.45 -8.69
C GLU A 147 15.25 -24.56 -8.31
N ILE A 148 14.32 -24.32 -9.24
CA ILE A 148 13.05 -23.64 -8.96
C ILE A 148 12.28 -24.38 -7.86
N ALA A 149 12.20 -25.70 -7.91
CA ALA A 149 11.49 -26.49 -6.91
C ALA A 149 12.13 -26.42 -5.53
N LEU A 150 13.47 -26.54 -5.45
CA LEU A 150 14.21 -26.41 -4.19
C LEU A 150 14.04 -25.02 -3.56
N LEU A 151 14.19 -23.94 -4.33
CA LEU A 151 14.02 -22.58 -3.82
C LEU A 151 12.58 -22.30 -3.40
N ARG A 152 11.59 -22.88 -4.10
CA ARG A 152 10.19 -22.79 -3.70
C ARG A 152 9.91 -23.54 -2.39
N GLY A 153 10.53 -24.71 -2.20
CA GLY A 153 10.47 -25.47 -0.94
C GLY A 153 11.10 -24.77 0.26
N ARG A 154 11.99 -23.81 0.03
CA ARG A 154 12.55 -22.89 1.05
C ARG A 154 11.67 -21.68 1.33
N GLY A 155 10.50 -21.57 0.70
CA GLY A 155 9.54 -20.48 0.93
C GLY A 155 9.74 -19.24 0.06
N MET A 156 10.72 -19.22 -0.86
CA MET A 156 10.96 -18.07 -1.74
C MET A 156 9.79 -17.83 -2.70
N LYS A 157 9.49 -16.56 -2.99
CA LYS A 157 8.46 -16.12 -3.93
C LYS A 157 9.01 -16.17 -5.36
N PHE A 158 8.12 -16.29 -6.35
CA PHE A 158 8.52 -16.44 -7.75
C PHE A 158 9.37 -15.28 -8.31
N HIS A 159 9.23 -14.05 -7.82
CA HIS A 159 10.07 -12.95 -8.28
C HIS A 159 11.49 -13.02 -7.70
N GLU A 160 11.63 -13.43 -6.43
CA GLU A 160 12.92 -13.65 -5.77
C GLU A 160 13.67 -14.83 -6.42
N ILE A 161 12.94 -15.91 -6.77
CA ILE A 161 13.49 -17.04 -7.51
C ILE A 161 13.95 -16.60 -8.90
N ALA A 162 13.15 -15.80 -9.61
CA ALA A 162 13.46 -15.31 -10.94
C ALA A 162 14.74 -14.47 -10.98
N GLU A 163 14.91 -13.60 -9.99
CA GLU A 163 16.14 -12.83 -9.78
C GLU A 163 17.34 -13.75 -9.51
N ALA A 164 17.20 -14.72 -8.61
CA ALA A 164 18.28 -15.64 -8.22
C ALA A 164 18.81 -16.49 -9.40
N ILE A 165 17.93 -16.90 -10.33
CA ILE A 165 18.29 -17.75 -11.47
C ILE A 165 18.45 -16.98 -12.80
N GLY A 166 18.34 -15.65 -12.78
CA GLY A 166 18.49 -14.81 -13.97
C GLY A 166 17.39 -15.00 -15.04
N MET A 167 16.14 -15.24 -14.63
CA MET A 167 15.00 -15.45 -15.52
C MET A 167 13.90 -14.40 -15.31
N GLN A 168 13.00 -14.26 -16.28
CA GLN A 168 11.79 -13.47 -16.10
C GLN A 168 10.78 -14.18 -15.17
N PRO A 169 10.10 -13.46 -14.24
CA PRO A 169 9.13 -14.06 -13.31
C PRO A 169 7.99 -14.86 -13.98
N SER A 170 7.59 -14.46 -15.20
CA SER A 170 6.61 -15.18 -16.00
C SER A 170 7.11 -16.57 -16.45
N GLY A 171 8.40 -16.67 -16.79
CA GLY A 171 9.06 -17.93 -17.15
C GLY A 171 9.09 -18.92 -15.98
N VAL A 172 9.43 -18.43 -14.79
CA VAL A 172 9.43 -19.24 -13.56
C VAL A 172 8.04 -19.80 -13.25
N ARG A 173 7.00 -18.97 -13.35
CA ARG A 173 5.60 -19.42 -13.14
C ARG A 173 5.17 -20.47 -14.17
N LYS A 174 5.53 -20.29 -15.45
CA LYS A 174 5.20 -21.25 -16.51
C LYS A 174 5.90 -22.59 -16.30
N ARG A 175 7.18 -22.57 -15.91
CA ARG A 175 7.94 -23.78 -15.52
C ARG A 175 7.32 -24.47 -14.32
N TRP A 176 6.98 -23.71 -13.28
CA TRP A 176 6.31 -24.23 -12.09
C TRP A 176 4.98 -24.92 -12.40
N SER A 177 4.13 -24.33 -13.25
CA SER A 177 2.87 -24.94 -13.67
C SER A 177 3.09 -26.26 -14.41
N ARG A 178 4.07 -26.32 -15.34
CA ARG A 178 4.40 -27.54 -16.08
C ARG A 178 4.89 -28.66 -15.18
N MET A 179 5.74 -28.35 -14.19
CA MET A 179 6.18 -29.35 -13.21
C MET A 179 5.00 -29.96 -12.44
N LYS A 180 4.07 -29.13 -11.97
CA LYS A 180 2.87 -29.61 -11.28
C LYS A 180 1.99 -30.49 -12.17
N GLU A 181 1.84 -30.14 -13.43
CA GLU A 181 1.07 -30.92 -14.42
C GLU A 181 1.70 -32.30 -14.62
N LYS A 182 3.01 -32.34 -14.90
CA LYS A 182 3.75 -33.60 -15.04
C LYS A 182 3.69 -34.48 -13.79
N ALA A 183 3.78 -33.87 -12.60
CA ALA A 183 3.66 -34.63 -11.36
C ALA A 183 2.25 -35.22 -11.16
N ARG A 184 1.20 -34.51 -11.57
CA ARG A 184 -0.17 -35.06 -11.55
C ARG A 184 -0.34 -36.22 -12.52
N GLU A 185 0.26 -36.14 -13.71
CA GLU A 185 0.23 -37.25 -14.67
C GLU A 185 0.87 -38.50 -14.10
N ILE A 186 2.05 -38.37 -13.47
CA ILE A 186 2.77 -39.50 -12.86
C ILE A 186 1.96 -40.10 -11.70
N MET A 187 1.45 -39.26 -10.79
CA MET A 187 0.68 -39.74 -9.63
C MET A 187 -0.70 -40.30 -10.02
N GLY A 188 -1.32 -39.77 -11.08
CA GLY A 188 -2.57 -40.32 -11.63
C GLY A 188 -2.38 -41.69 -12.27
N GLN A 189 -1.22 -41.95 -12.89
CA GLN A 189 -0.87 -43.26 -13.45
C GLN A 189 -0.54 -44.32 -12.37
N GLU A 190 -0.02 -43.91 -11.21
CA GLU A 190 0.21 -44.82 -10.07
C GLU A 190 -1.11 -45.28 -9.42
N GLN A 191 -2.16 -44.47 -9.44
CA GLN A 191 -3.47 -44.84 -8.89
C GLN A 191 -4.22 -45.84 -9.78
N ASP A 192 -4.17 -45.68 -11.10
CA ASP A 192 -4.79 -46.62 -12.06
C ASP A 192 -4.11 -48.01 -12.07
N HIS A 193 -2.83 -48.09 -11.70
CA HIS A 193 -2.10 -49.36 -11.61
C HIS A 193 -2.27 -50.11 -10.28
N ALA A 194 -2.76 -49.44 -9.23
CA ALA A 194 -2.99 -50.06 -7.92
C ALA A 194 -4.38 -50.73 -7.79
N ASP A 195 -5.29 -50.45 -8.72
CA ASP A 195 -6.66 -50.99 -8.79
C ASP A 195 -6.82 -52.18 -9.78
N CYS A 196 -5.72 -52.77 -10.25
CA CYS A 196 -5.66 -54.05 -10.99
C CYS A 196 -4.97 -55.14 -10.17
#